data_AF-A0A2I0ER80-F1
#
_entry.id   AF-A0A2I0ER80-F1
#
_cell.length_a   1.000
_cell.length_b   1.000
_cell.length_c   1.000
_cell.angle_alpha   90.00
_cell.angle_beta   90.00
_cell.angle_gamma   90.00
#
_symmetry.space_group_name_H-M   'P 1'
#
loop_
_entity.id
_entity.type
_entity.pdbx_description
1 polymer ?
#
loop_
_entity_poly.entity_id
_entity_poly.type
_entity_poly.pdbx_seq_one_letter_code
_entity_poly.pdbx_strand_id
1 'polypeptide(L)'
;MKTLAGFIILMGIILLFADAELLAPLEGFAGYFIGGGLLLLVIGQLAGNREKHWLCRIGFHDFERQERVEEVPAMRWYRCKRCGKEKRAASIV
;
A
#
# COMPACT_ATOMS: atom_id res chain seq x y z
N MET A 1 -1.24 12.79 1.43
CA MET A 1 -2.20 11.78 0.92
C MET A 1 -2.31 10.58 1.85
N LYS A 2 -1.22 9.81 2.08
CA LYS A 2 -1.27 8.60 2.94
C LYS A 2 -1.66 8.90 4.39
N THR A 3 -1.05 9.90 5.01
CA THR A 3 -1.36 10.34 6.39
C THR A 3 -2.82 10.80 6.52
N LEU A 4 -3.26 11.68 5.62
CA LEU A 4 -4.64 12.17 5.56
C LEU A 4 -5.65 11.03 5.41
N ALA A 5 -5.43 10.13 4.44
CA ALA A 5 -6.31 8.98 4.24
C ALA A 5 -6.33 8.05 5.47
N GLY A 6 -5.19 7.88 6.15
CA GLY A 6 -5.11 7.16 7.42
C GLY A 6 -5.96 7.79 8.52
N PHE A 7 -5.94 9.13 8.67
CA PHE A 7 -6.82 9.83 9.61
C PHE A 7 -8.31 9.65 9.26
N ILE A 8 -8.67 9.72 7.98
CA ILE A 8 -10.05 9.53 7.52
C ILE A 8 -10.53 8.10 7.85
N ILE A 9 -9.71 7.07 7.60
CA ILE A 9 -10.02 5.69 7.98
C ILE A 9 -10.16 5.56 9.49
N LEU A 10 -9.23 6.13 10.26
CA LEU A 10 -9.25 6.09 11.71
C LEU A 10 -10.53 6.72 12.27
N MET A 11 -10.99 7.84 11.72
CA MET A 11 -12.29 8.44 12.11
C MET A 11 -13.45 7.51 11.87
N GLY A 12 -13.48 6.82 10.71
CA GLY A 12 -14.51 5.83 10.42
C GLY A 12 -14.49 4.64 11.37
N ILE A 13 -13.28 4.16 11.74
CA ILE A 13 -13.13 3.10 12.75
C ILE A 13 -13.65 3.57 14.11
N ILE A 14 -13.28 4.78 14.55
CA ILE A 14 -13.76 5.35 15.82
C ILE A 14 -15.28 5.39 15.81
N LEU A 15 -15.91 5.85 14.72
CA LEU A 15 -17.37 5.90 14.60
C LEU A 15 -18.05 4.52 14.68
N LEU A 16 -17.40 3.43 14.26
CA LEU A 16 -17.95 2.07 14.42
C LEU A 16 -18.03 1.60 15.88
N PHE A 17 -17.15 2.13 16.73
CA PHE A 17 -17.04 1.71 18.14
C PHE A 17 -17.52 2.78 19.12
N ALA A 18 -17.92 3.94 18.61
CA ALA A 18 -18.35 5.02 19.45
C ALA A 18 -19.76 4.75 19.99
N ASP A 19 -20.06 5.34 21.14
CA ASP A 19 -21.34 5.14 21.81
C ASP A 19 -22.50 5.64 20.94
N ALA A 20 -23.47 4.75 20.71
CA ALA A 20 -24.61 5.00 19.84
C ALA A 20 -25.50 6.14 20.37
N GLU A 21 -25.56 6.39 21.67
CA GLU A 21 -26.36 7.49 22.21
C GLU A 21 -25.71 8.86 21.96
N LEU A 22 -24.38 8.92 21.95
CA LEU A 22 -23.63 10.16 21.75
C LEU A 22 -23.49 10.52 20.25
N LEU A 23 -23.44 9.51 19.38
CA LEU A 23 -23.07 9.66 17.97
C LEU A 23 -24.03 8.99 16.98
N ALA A 24 -25.26 8.63 17.39
CA ALA A 24 -26.32 8.09 16.52
C ALA A 24 -26.47 8.79 15.15
N PRO A 25 -26.44 10.13 15.04
CA PRO A 25 -26.56 10.80 13.73
C PRO A 25 -25.40 10.50 12.77
N LEU A 26 -24.27 10.02 13.30
CA LEU A 26 -23.01 9.84 12.59
C LEU A 26 -22.67 8.36 12.31
N GLU A 27 -23.42 7.40 12.87
CA GLU A 27 -23.20 5.96 12.64
C GLU A 27 -23.20 5.60 11.15
N GLY A 28 -24.16 6.16 10.39
CA GLY A 28 -24.28 5.95 8.95
C GLY A 28 -23.08 6.46 8.14
N PHE A 29 -22.21 7.28 8.74
CA PHE A 29 -21.04 7.83 8.07
C PHE A 29 -19.78 6.99 8.20
N ALA A 30 -19.72 6.02 9.13
CA ALA A 30 -18.55 5.19 9.33
C ALA A 30 -18.10 4.49 8.03
N GLY A 31 -19.05 3.95 7.28
CA GLY A 31 -18.79 3.33 5.97
C GLY A 31 -18.22 4.31 4.93
N TYR A 32 -18.71 5.55 4.89
CA TYR A 32 -18.20 6.57 3.98
C TYR A 32 -16.76 6.99 4.33
N PHE A 33 -16.44 7.13 5.63
CA PHE A 33 -15.08 7.45 6.06
C PHE A 33 -14.10 6.32 5.72
N ILE A 34 -14.44 5.07 6.02
CA ILE A 34 -13.57 3.93 5.71
C ILE A 34 -13.41 3.76 4.20
N GLY A 35 -14.53 3.72 3.46
CA GLY A 35 -14.52 3.56 2.01
C GLY A 35 -13.81 4.69 1.28
N GLY A 36 -14.10 5.95 1.65
CA GLY A 36 -13.47 7.14 1.08
C GLY A 36 -11.98 7.22 1.38
N GLY A 37 -11.57 6.88 2.60
CA GLY A 37 -10.15 6.82 2.96
C GLY A 37 -9.38 5.75 2.18
N LEU A 38 -9.95 4.55 2.00
CA LEU A 38 -9.37 3.50 1.15
C LEU A 38 -9.26 3.95 -0.31
N LEU A 39 -10.32 4.58 -0.85
CA LEU A 39 -10.33 5.11 -2.21
C LEU A 39 -9.21 6.15 -2.42
N LEU A 40 -9.02 7.07 -1.47
CA LEU A 40 -7.95 8.06 -1.50
C LEU A 40 -6.56 7.43 -1.49
N LEU A 41 -6.36 6.32 -0.76
CA LEU A 41 -5.10 5.56 -0.82
C LEU A 41 -4.86 4.97 -2.19
N VAL A 42 -5.87 4.34 -2.80
CA VAL A 42 -5.77 3.74 -4.13
C VAL A 42 -5.46 4.81 -5.18
N ILE A 43 -6.22 5.91 -5.21
CA ILE A 43 -5.99 7.02 -6.13
C ILE A 43 -4.59 7.61 -5.91
N GLY A 44 -4.18 7.79 -4.66
CA GLY A 44 -2.85 8.31 -4.33
C GLY A 44 -1.72 7.42 -4.83
N GLN A 45 -1.87 6.09 -4.77
CA GLN A 45 -0.88 5.17 -5.32
C GLN A 45 -0.89 5.14 -6.85
N LEU A 46 -2.06 5.20 -7.48
CA LEU A 46 -2.17 5.20 -8.94
C LEU A 46 -1.66 6.49 -9.58
N ALA A 47 -1.89 7.64 -8.94
CA ALA A 47 -1.47 8.95 -9.43
C ALA A 47 -0.01 9.28 -9.08
N GLY A 48 0.46 8.88 -7.89
CA GLY A 48 1.81 9.22 -7.42
C GLY A 48 2.91 8.35 -8.00
N ASN A 49 2.59 7.17 -8.54
CA ASN A 49 3.58 6.21 -8.97
C ASN A 49 3.68 6.14 -10.50
N ARG A 50 4.87 6.42 -11.04
CA ARG A 50 5.13 6.49 -12.50
C ARG A 50 5.40 5.13 -13.16
N GLU A 51 5.21 4.04 -12.41
CA GLU A 51 5.46 2.69 -12.93
C GLU A 51 4.55 2.41 -14.14
N LYS A 52 5.10 1.80 -15.19
CA LYS A 52 4.34 1.53 -16.43
C LYS A 52 3.12 0.64 -16.20
N HIS A 53 3.25 -0.34 -15.31
CA HIS A 53 2.21 -1.34 -15.04
C HIS A 53 1.38 -1.00 -13.79
N TRP A 54 0.04 -1.04 -13.88
CA TRP A 54 -0.87 -0.65 -12.80
C TRP A 54 -0.68 -1.47 -11.50
N LEU A 55 -0.53 -2.80 -11.60
CA LEU A 55 -0.22 -3.65 -10.43
C LEU A 55 1.10 -3.25 -9.73
N CYS A 56 2.12 -2.80 -10.47
CA CYS A 56 3.35 -2.30 -9.86
C CYS A 56 3.13 -0.95 -9.16
N ARG A 57 2.18 -0.12 -9.64
CA ARG A 57 1.83 1.15 -8.97
C ARG A 57 1.28 0.92 -7.58
N ILE A 58 0.47 -0.13 -7.41
CA ILE A 58 -0.12 -0.54 -6.13
C ILE A 58 0.76 -1.50 -5.30
N GLY A 59 2.02 -1.71 -5.69
CA GLY A 59 3.02 -2.45 -4.92
C GLY A 59 3.07 -3.96 -5.16
N PHE A 60 2.16 -4.52 -5.96
CA PHE A 60 2.22 -5.92 -6.38
C PHE A 60 3.23 -6.08 -7.51
N HIS A 61 4.52 -6.15 -7.17
CA HIS A 61 5.63 -6.38 -8.10
C HIS A 61 5.85 -7.88 -8.36
N ASP A 62 6.27 -8.23 -9.58
CA ASP A 62 6.55 -9.62 -9.99
C ASP A 62 8.07 -9.76 -10.11
N PHE A 63 8.70 -10.05 -8.98
CA PHE A 63 10.14 -10.09 -8.83
C PHE A 63 10.71 -11.44 -9.26
N GLU A 64 11.62 -11.42 -10.22
CA GLU A 64 12.41 -12.57 -10.61
C GLU A 64 13.83 -12.43 -10.09
N ARG A 65 14.37 -13.54 -9.56
CA ARG A 65 15.77 -13.61 -9.13
C ARG A 65 16.67 -13.42 -10.35
N GLN A 66 17.61 -12.49 -10.23
CA GLN A 66 18.66 -12.31 -11.23
C GLN A 66 19.83 -13.25 -10.94
N GLU A 67 20.58 -13.63 -11.97
CA GLU A 67 21.78 -14.45 -11.81
C GLU A 67 22.78 -13.80 -10.86
N ARG A 68 23.52 -14.66 -10.15
CA ARG A 68 24.41 -14.28 -9.05
C ARG A 68 25.55 -13.42 -9.59
N VAL A 69 25.70 -12.20 -9.10
CA VAL A 69 26.96 -11.44 -9.28
C VAL A 69 27.98 -12.07 -8.33
N GLU A 70 29.06 -12.64 -8.86
CA GLU A 70 30.08 -13.39 -8.10
C GLU A 70 30.67 -12.59 -6.93
N GLU A 71 30.63 -11.26 -7.01
CA GLU A 71 31.24 -10.33 -6.06
C GLU A 71 30.55 -10.27 -4.68
N VAL A 72 29.27 -10.68 -4.55
CA VAL A 72 28.54 -10.54 -3.27
C VAL A 72 27.65 -11.77 -2.98
N PRO A 73 28.23 -12.93 -2.59
CA PRO A 73 27.50 -14.20 -2.46
C PRO A 73 26.37 -14.18 -1.42
N ALA A 74 26.44 -13.27 -0.44
CA ALA A 74 25.43 -13.12 0.60
C ALA A 74 24.22 -12.25 0.19
N MET A 75 24.19 -11.69 -1.03
CA MET A 75 23.15 -10.76 -1.46
C MET A 75 22.40 -11.30 -2.68
N ARG A 76 21.08 -11.52 -2.54
CA ARG A 76 20.21 -11.91 -3.66
C ARG A 76 19.63 -10.66 -4.32
N TRP A 77 19.73 -10.61 -5.63
CA TRP A 77 19.19 -9.53 -6.46
C TRP A 77 17.91 -10.00 -7.15
N TYR A 78 16.89 -9.15 -7.12
CA TYR A 78 15.59 -9.40 -7.74
C TYR A 78 15.22 -8.23 -8.62
N ARG A 79 14.64 -8.51 -9.79
CA ARG A 79 14.15 -7.49 -10.72
C ARG A 79 12.71 -7.77 -11.09
N CYS A 80 11.87 -6.73 -11.05
CA CYS A 80 10.47 -6.87 -11.45
C CYS A 80 10.35 -6.99 -12.98
N LYS A 81 9.73 -8.06 -13.48
CA LYS A 81 9.53 -8.28 -14.94
C LYS A 81 8.72 -7.16 -15.62
N ARG A 82 7.81 -6.53 -14.86
CA ARG A 82 6.84 -5.57 -15.40
C ARG A 82 7.30 -4.12 -15.38
N CYS A 83 8.06 -3.74 -14.36
CA CYS A 83 8.47 -2.35 -14.18
C CYS A 83 9.98 -2.15 -14.03
N GLY A 84 10.77 -3.23 -14.01
CA GLY A 84 12.22 -3.17 -13.95
C GLY A 84 12.79 -2.79 -12.58
N LYS A 85 11.94 -2.50 -11.58
CA LYS A 85 12.36 -2.18 -10.21
C LYS A 85 13.25 -3.28 -9.63
N GLU A 86 14.34 -2.88 -9.00
CA GLU A 86 15.30 -3.80 -8.39
C GLU A 86 15.15 -3.83 -6.87
N LYS A 87 15.36 -5.00 -6.28
CA LYS A 87 15.41 -5.21 -4.83
C LYS A 87 16.59 -6.09 -4.50
N ARG A 88 17.38 -5.68 -3.50
CA ARG A 88 18.44 -6.49 -2.90
C ARG A 88 17.95 -7.00 -1.56
N ALA A 89 18.14 -8.29 -1.30
CA ALA A 89 17.81 -8.90 -0.02
C ALA A 89 18.99 -9.75 0.47
N ALA A 90 19.29 -9.66 1.77
CA ALA A 90 20.25 -10.55 2.39
C ALA A 90 19.78 -11.99 2.23
N SER A 91 20.68 -12.85 1.75
CA SER A 91 20.50 -14.29 1.74
C SER A 91 20.87 -14.80 3.11
N ILE A 92 19.89 -15.24 3.89
CA ILE A 92 20.15 -16.22 4.95
C ILE A 92 20.46 -17.52 4.20
N VAL A 93 21.73 -17.93 4.24
CA VAL A 93 22.17 -19.27 3.81
C VAL A 93 21.77 -20.24 4.90
#